data_AF-A0A292PSJ4-F1
#
_entry.id   AF-A0A292PSJ4-F1
#
_cell.length_a   1.000
_cell.length_b   1.000
_cell.length_c   1.000
_cell.angle_alpha   90.00
_cell.angle_beta   90.00
_cell.angle_gamma   90.00
#
_symmetry.space_group_name_H-M   'P 1'
#
loop_
_entity.id
_entity.type
_entity.pdbx_description
1 polymer ?
#
loop_
_entity_poly.entity_id
_entity_poly.type
_entity_poly.pdbx_seq_one_letter_code
_entity_poly.pdbx_strand_id
1 'polypeptide(L)'
;MAPSTKRKRPGVEEISFDAEQRREYLTGFHKRKLARAKKAREEAEKAARAERLEDRRKLRESRKQELSAHVTAIQKLSREAALEAGGIESSGGDEAEWGGINADENEEDGNIHGVGGEDEYVDEEKFTTVTVEAMDLGKEESEDEGVVAERMRKREEREKEEERLMQKKEARQKNGPKGKRKKFRYLTKSERRQDRAKVKMGKARRRGEREGDKEGQRKGGRSGKGRKK
;
A
#
# COMPACT_ATOMS: atom_id res chain seq x y z
N MET A 1 9.80 20.84 -28.02
CA MET A 1 10.57 19.63 -27.70
C MET A 1 10.54 18.69 -28.89
N ALA A 2 11.72 18.33 -29.43
CA ALA A 2 11.82 17.34 -30.49
C ALA A 2 11.49 15.93 -29.95
N PRO A 3 10.90 15.02 -30.76
CA PRO A 3 10.55 13.68 -30.32
C PRO A 3 11.82 12.84 -30.08
N SER A 4 11.92 12.25 -28.88
CA SER A 4 13.02 11.35 -28.48
C SER A 4 13.15 10.19 -29.46
N THR A 5 14.33 10.06 -30.07
CA THR A 5 14.66 8.98 -31.00
C THR A 5 14.73 7.67 -30.22
N LYS A 6 13.89 6.70 -30.59
CA LYS A 6 13.88 5.38 -29.96
C LYS A 6 15.26 4.74 -30.14
N ARG A 7 15.98 4.52 -29.04
CA ARG A 7 17.25 3.77 -29.03
C ARG A 7 17.02 2.42 -29.71
N LYS A 8 17.78 2.15 -30.78
CA LYS A 8 17.76 0.84 -31.44
C LYS A 8 18.27 -0.19 -30.44
N ARG A 9 17.48 -1.24 -30.20
CA ARG A 9 17.93 -2.37 -29.38
C ARG A 9 19.06 -3.09 -30.16
N PRO A 10 20.09 -3.61 -29.48
CA PRO A 10 21.10 -4.42 -30.15
C PRO A 10 20.39 -5.59 -30.85
N GLY A 11 20.75 -5.81 -32.12
CA GLY A 11 20.24 -6.94 -32.88
C GLY A 11 20.76 -8.23 -32.25
N VAL A 12 19.92 -9.26 -32.18
CA VAL A 12 20.39 -10.59 -31.76
C VAL A 12 21.21 -11.15 -32.92
N GLU A 13 22.47 -11.46 -32.67
CA GLU A 13 23.43 -11.89 -33.71
C GLU A 13 23.09 -13.27 -34.27
N GLU A 14 22.52 -14.17 -33.46
CA GLU A 14 22.13 -15.52 -33.87
C GLU A 14 20.78 -15.94 -33.29
N ILE A 15 19.90 -16.48 -34.14
CA ILE A 15 18.59 -17.00 -33.73
C ILE A 15 18.58 -18.51 -33.98
N SER A 16 18.63 -19.30 -32.90
CA SER A 16 18.47 -20.75 -32.99
C SER A 16 16.99 -21.12 -33.06
N PHE A 17 16.62 -21.92 -34.06
CA PHE A 17 15.24 -22.43 -34.23
C PHE A 17 15.18 -23.89 -33.84
N ASP A 18 14.89 -24.13 -32.57
CA ASP A 18 14.64 -25.48 -32.09
C ASP A 18 13.25 -25.97 -32.55
N ALA A 19 13.24 -27.06 -33.32
CA ALA A 19 12.03 -27.63 -33.88
C ALA A 19 11.07 -28.13 -32.79
N GLU A 20 11.59 -28.60 -31.65
CA GLU A 20 10.79 -29.08 -30.53
C GLU A 20 10.09 -27.93 -29.81
N GLN A 21 10.82 -26.85 -29.51
CA GLN A 21 10.22 -25.63 -28.95
C GLN A 21 9.20 -25.00 -29.91
N ARG A 22 9.44 -25.06 -31.22
CA ARG A 22 8.47 -24.61 -32.20
C ARG A 22 7.18 -25.44 -32.15
N ARG A 23 7.30 -26.77 -32.03
CA ARG A 23 6.14 -27.66 -31.91
C ARG A 23 5.38 -27.39 -30.62
N GLU A 24 6.05 -27.27 -29.49
CA GLU A 24 5.41 -26.92 -28.20
C GLU A 24 4.79 -25.51 -28.24
N TYR A 25 5.42 -24.56 -28.92
CA TYR A 25 4.84 -23.26 -29.17
C TYR A 25 3.62 -23.34 -30.09
N LEU A 26 3.57 -24.19 -31.10
CA LEU A 26 2.38 -24.27 -31.95
C LEU A 26 1.22 -25.00 -31.27
N THR A 27 1.47 -26.03 -30.46
CA THR A 27 0.41 -26.83 -29.82
C THR A 27 0.02 -26.31 -28.43
N GLY A 28 0.94 -25.69 -27.70
CA GLY A 28 0.78 -25.27 -26.31
C GLY A 28 0.09 -23.92 -26.08
N PHE A 29 -0.85 -23.49 -26.93
CA PHE A 29 -1.50 -22.17 -26.81
C PHE A 29 -2.12 -21.93 -25.42
N HIS A 30 -2.76 -22.96 -24.86
CA HIS A 30 -3.33 -22.87 -23.51
C HIS A 30 -2.24 -22.68 -22.45
N LYS A 31 -1.14 -23.43 -22.53
CA LYS A 31 0.03 -23.27 -21.64
C LYS A 31 0.56 -21.83 -21.69
N ARG A 32 0.72 -21.25 -22.89
CA ARG A 32 1.18 -19.85 -23.04
C ARG A 32 0.19 -18.83 -22.51
N LYS A 33 -1.11 -19.05 -22.72
CA LYS A 33 -2.14 -18.16 -22.18
C LYS A 33 -2.11 -18.15 -20.66
N LEU A 34 -1.97 -19.33 -20.03
CA LEU A 34 -1.79 -19.46 -18.59
C LEU A 34 -0.47 -18.83 -18.13
N ALA A 35 0.65 -19.06 -18.83
CA ALA A 35 1.94 -18.47 -18.50
C ALA A 35 1.90 -16.94 -18.55
N ARG A 36 1.25 -16.34 -19.56
CA ARG A 36 1.03 -14.89 -19.61
C ARG A 36 0.19 -14.38 -18.45
N ALA A 37 -0.89 -15.09 -18.11
CA ALA A 37 -1.73 -14.72 -16.97
C ALA A 37 -0.96 -14.82 -15.64
N LYS A 38 -0.14 -15.86 -15.46
CA LYS A 38 0.73 -16.03 -14.30
C LYS A 38 1.78 -14.92 -14.23
N LYS A 39 2.50 -14.66 -15.32
CA LYS A 39 3.49 -13.59 -15.39
C LYS A 39 2.90 -12.22 -15.06
N ALA A 40 1.71 -11.90 -15.58
CA ALA A 40 1.02 -10.65 -15.26
C ALA A 40 0.64 -10.55 -13.76
N ARG A 41 0.25 -11.67 -13.13
CA ARG A 41 -0.02 -11.72 -11.69
C ARG A 41 1.26 -11.55 -10.88
N GLU A 42 2.31 -12.27 -11.24
CA GLU A 42 3.62 -12.19 -10.57
C GLU A 42 4.22 -10.78 -10.68
N GLU A 43 4.10 -10.12 -11.83
CA GLU A 43 4.53 -8.73 -12.01
C GLU A 43 3.72 -7.77 -11.13
N ALA A 44 2.41 -7.95 -11.05
CA ALA A 44 1.55 -7.15 -10.17
C ALA A 44 1.87 -7.39 -8.68
N GLU A 45 2.11 -8.63 -8.27
CA GLU A 45 2.51 -8.96 -6.90
C GLU A 45 3.89 -8.39 -6.54
N LYS A 46 4.85 -8.46 -7.47
CA LYS A 46 6.18 -7.85 -7.28
C LYS A 46 6.09 -6.33 -7.15
N ALA A 47 5.29 -5.69 -7.99
CA ALA A 47 5.04 -4.25 -7.90
C ALA A 47 4.37 -3.87 -6.57
N ALA A 48 3.34 -4.59 -6.14
CA ALA A 48 2.65 -4.33 -4.88
C ALA A 48 3.56 -4.54 -3.65
N ARG A 49 4.48 -5.53 -3.69
CA ARG A 49 5.48 -5.72 -2.63
C ARG A 49 6.49 -4.58 -2.59
N ALA A 50 6.95 -4.11 -3.76
CA ALA A 50 7.86 -2.98 -3.85
C ALA A 50 7.21 -1.70 -3.31
N GLU A 51 5.96 -1.41 -3.70
CA GLU A 51 5.20 -0.26 -3.22
C GLU A 51 5.02 -0.28 -1.70
N ARG A 52 4.61 -1.42 -1.11
CA ARG A 52 4.51 -1.57 0.35
C ARG A 52 5.83 -1.31 1.07
N LEU A 53 6.94 -1.74 0.48
CA LEU A 53 8.26 -1.55 1.07
C LEU A 53 8.69 -0.08 1.00
N GLU A 54 8.44 0.58 -0.12
CA GLU A 54 8.66 2.02 -0.29
C GLU A 54 7.81 2.84 0.67
N ASP A 55 6.54 2.49 0.85
CA ASP A 55 5.65 3.21 1.76
C ASP A 55 6.07 3.04 3.22
N ARG A 56 6.48 1.83 3.62
CA ARG A 56 7.06 1.59 4.94
C ARG A 56 8.36 2.37 5.12
N ARG A 57 9.18 2.50 4.08
CA ARG A 57 10.42 3.29 4.12
C ARG A 57 10.10 4.78 4.29
N LYS A 58 9.16 5.33 3.49
CA LYS A 58 8.71 6.73 3.60
C LYS A 58 8.17 7.03 5.00
N LEU A 59 7.39 6.12 5.58
CA LEU A 59 6.81 6.29 6.91
C LEU A 59 7.87 6.24 8.02
N ARG A 60 8.93 5.45 7.84
CA ARG A 60 10.08 5.46 8.75
C ARG A 60 10.90 6.74 8.60
N GLU A 61 11.10 7.20 7.37
CA GLU A 61 11.82 8.43 7.07
C GLU A 61 11.06 9.65 7.62
N SER A 62 9.74 9.71 7.49
CA SER A 62 8.91 10.79 8.06
C SER A 62 9.00 10.82 9.59
N ARG A 63 8.85 9.66 10.24
CA ARG A 63 9.02 9.55 11.71
C ARG A 63 10.41 9.97 12.16
N LYS A 64 11.46 9.58 11.43
CA LYS A 64 12.84 9.99 11.74
C LYS A 64 13.01 11.50 11.60
N GLN A 65 12.44 12.10 10.56
CA GLN A 65 12.46 13.55 10.36
C GLN A 65 11.70 14.28 11.47
N GLU A 66 10.50 13.84 11.83
CA GLU A 66 9.69 14.39 12.93
C GLU A 66 10.45 14.34 14.26
N LEU A 67 11.04 13.19 14.61
CA LEU A 67 11.86 13.05 15.81
C LEU A 67 13.09 13.97 15.78
N SER A 68 13.80 14.04 14.65
CA SER A 68 14.96 14.93 14.52
C SER A 68 14.55 16.40 14.65
N ALA A 69 13.44 16.82 14.04
CA ALA A 69 12.93 18.16 14.14
C ALA A 69 12.55 18.49 15.58
N HIS A 70 11.89 17.56 16.28
CA HIS A 70 11.52 17.71 17.68
C HIS A 70 12.74 17.85 18.60
N VAL A 71 13.75 16.99 18.45
CA VAL A 71 15.00 17.09 19.22
C VAL A 71 15.70 18.43 18.95
N THR A 72 15.78 18.86 17.70
CA THR A 72 16.37 20.17 17.38
C THR A 72 15.55 21.32 17.94
N ALA A 73 14.22 21.20 18.02
CA ALA A 73 13.35 22.21 18.62
C ALA A 73 13.56 22.28 20.14
N ILE A 74 13.64 21.14 20.82
CA ILE A 74 13.98 21.09 22.27
C ILE A 74 15.35 21.68 22.52
N GLN A 75 16.37 21.31 21.74
CA GLN A 75 17.72 21.85 21.89
C GLN A 75 17.76 23.36 21.69
N LYS A 76 16.97 23.90 20.75
CA LYS A 76 16.84 25.35 20.54
C LYS A 76 16.16 26.01 21.73
N LEU A 77 15.01 25.51 22.18
CA LEU A 77 14.29 26.04 23.35
C LEU A 77 15.17 25.98 24.61
N SER A 78 15.92 24.91 24.82
CA SER A 78 16.87 24.77 25.93
C SER A 78 18.01 25.79 25.84
N ARG A 79 18.57 26.01 24.65
CA ARG A 79 19.59 27.06 24.43
C ARG A 79 19.02 28.46 24.64
N GLU A 80 17.82 28.75 24.14
CA GLU A 80 17.13 30.03 24.33
C GLU A 80 16.85 30.29 25.82
N ALA A 81 16.34 29.30 26.54
CA ALA A 81 16.11 29.39 27.99
C ALA A 81 17.42 29.56 28.78
N ALA A 82 18.51 28.89 28.38
CA ALA A 82 19.83 29.06 29.01
C ALA A 82 20.42 30.46 28.78
N LEU A 83 20.21 31.03 27.59
CA LEU A 83 20.61 32.41 27.26
C LEU A 83 19.78 33.44 28.05
N GLU A 84 18.47 33.22 28.19
CA GLU A 84 17.57 34.08 28.97
C GLU A 84 17.86 34.02 30.48
N ALA A 85 18.25 32.85 30.99
CA ALA A 85 18.64 32.63 32.39
C ALA A 85 20.05 33.16 32.74
N GLY A 86 20.77 33.79 31.81
CA GLY A 86 22.09 34.40 32.05
C GLY A 86 23.26 33.43 32.11
N GLY A 87 23.12 32.22 31.55
CA GLY A 87 24.18 31.20 31.52
C GLY A 87 25.29 31.54 30.52
N ILE A 88 26.50 31.79 31.02
CA ILE A 88 27.74 31.88 30.25
C ILE A 88 27.96 30.57 29.48
N GLU A 89 28.40 30.66 28.22
CA GLU A 89 28.81 29.56 27.34
C GLU A 89 29.67 28.52 28.10
N SER A 90 29.06 27.46 28.61
CA SER A 90 29.79 26.33 29.19
C SER A 90 30.23 25.42 28.06
N SER A 91 31.44 25.72 27.58
CA SER A 91 32.33 24.81 26.87
C SER A 91 32.37 23.43 27.55
N GLY A 92 32.05 22.40 26.77
CA GLY A 92 32.68 21.07 26.83
C GLY A 92 32.66 20.29 28.14
N GLY A 93 32.00 19.14 28.12
CA GLY A 93 32.23 18.05 29.07
C GLY A 93 31.03 17.74 29.94
N ASP A 94 30.24 16.76 29.50
CA ASP A 94 29.94 15.61 30.35
C ASP A 94 29.48 14.49 29.43
N GLU A 95 30.45 13.67 29.06
CA GLU A 95 30.28 12.35 28.48
C GLU A 95 29.81 11.42 29.61
N ALA A 96 28.60 11.67 30.11
CA ALA A 96 27.86 10.66 30.87
C ALA A 96 27.41 9.61 29.84
N GLU A 97 28.35 8.72 29.51
CA GLU A 97 28.12 7.47 28.81
C GLU A 97 26.91 6.80 29.47
N TRP A 98 25.79 6.78 28.75
CA TRP A 98 24.56 6.14 29.18
C TRP A 98 24.89 4.66 29.44
N GLY A 99 25.14 4.32 30.70
CA GLY A 99 25.38 2.97 31.15
C GLY A 99 24.14 2.17 30.81
N GLY A 100 24.24 1.35 29.76
CA GLY A 100 23.14 0.52 29.30
C GLY A 100 22.53 -0.24 30.46
N ILE A 101 21.21 -0.52 30.38
CA ILE A 101 20.52 -1.39 31.33
C ILE A 101 21.35 -2.67 31.48
N ASN A 102 22.15 -2.72 32.56
CA ASN A 102 22.76 -3.94 33.02
C ASN A 102 21.59 -4.78 33.50
N ALA A 103 21.32 -5.85 32.76
CA ALA A 103 20.27 -6.80 33.04
C ALA A 103 20.70 -7.78 34.15
N ASP A 104 21.30 -7.23 35.22
CA ASP A 104 21.75 -7.98 36.39
C ASP A 104 21.83 -6.97 37.53
N GLU A 105 21.26 -7.31 38.69
CA GLU A 105 21.17 -6.49 39.91
C GLU A 105 20.04 -5.43 39.93
N ASN A 106 18.81 -5.88 40.13
CA ASN A 106 17.82 -5.30 41.09
C ASN A 106 16.66 -6.30 41.19
N GLU A 107 16.95 -7.47 41.75
CA GLU A 107 15.98 -8.13 42.61
C GLU A 107 15.84 -7.25 43.86
N GLU A 108 14.59 -7.06 44.31
CA GLU A 108 14.18 -6.23 45.46
C GLU A 108 13.77 -4.79 45.09
N ASP A 109 12.54 -4.44 45.46
CA ASP A 109 11.94 -3.10 45.45
C ASP A 109 11.19 -2.63 44.19
N GLY A 110 10.23 -3.44 43.75
CA GLY A 110 9.09 -2.95 43.00
C GLY A 110 7.95 -3.94 43.11
N ASN A 111 6.94 -3.61 43.91
CA ASN A 111 5.69 -4.36 44.08
C ASN A 111 4.88 -4.37 42.76
N ILE A 112 5.42 -5.05 41.75
CA ILE A 112 4.71 -5.46 40.53
C ILE A 112 3.71 -6.50 41.01
N HIS A 113 2.43 -6.18 40.88
CA HIS A 113 1.34 -7.03 41.35
C HIS A 113 1.54 -8.44 40.80
N GLY A 114 1.90 -9.37 41.69
CA GLY A 114 2.18 -10.75 41.34
C GLY A 114 0.95 -11.39 40.70
N VAL A 115 1.19 -12.38 39.85
CA VAL A 115 0.15 -13.23 39.26
C VAL A 115 -0.84 -13.66 40.36
N GLY A 116 -2.08 -13.18 40.27
CA GLY A 116 -3.11 -13.33 41.31
C GLY A 116 -3.69 -12.02 41.87
N GLY A 117 -3.25 -10.84 41.42
CA GLY A 117 -3.89 -9.57 41.77
C GLY A 117 -5.24 -9.38 41.05
N GLU A 118 -6.31 -9.22 41.81
CA GLU A 118 -7.63 -8.81 41.31
C GLU A 118 -7.67 -7.27 41.20
N ASP A 119 -7.45 -6.74 40.00
CA ASP A 119 -7.56 -5.29 39.78
C ASP A 119 -9.02 -4.90 39.52
N GLU A 120 -9.66 -4.25 40.49
CA GLU A 120 -11.03 -3.73 40.36
C GLU A 120 -11.06 -2.44 39.53
N TYR A 121 -11.39 -2.55 38.24
CA TYR A 121 -11.69 -1.39 37.39
C TYR A 121 -13.16 -0.98 37.55
N VAL A 122 -13.39 0.21 38.12
CA VAL A 122 -14.74 0.79 38.25
C VAL A 122 -15.02 1.67 37.04
N ASP A 123 -15.71 1.13 36.04
CA ASP A 123 -16.48 1.92 35.08
C ASP A 123 -17.95 1.92 35.52
N GLU A 124 -18.50 3.11 35.79
CA GLU A 124 -19.77 3.39 36.50
C GLU A 124 -21.06 2.77 35.90
N GLU A 125 -20.99 1.90 34.89
CA GLU A 125 -22.17 1.26 34.32
C GLU A 125 -22.02 -0.24 33.99
N LYS A 126 -20.82 -0.85 34.04
CA LYS A 126 -20.63 -2.28 33.74
C LYS A 126 -19.42 -2.88 34.49
N PHE A 127 -19.70 -3.78 35.43
CA PHE A 127 -18.66 -4.58 36.09
C PHE A 127 -18.25 -5.76 35.20
N THR A 128 -17.00 -5.77 34.72
CA THR A 128 -16.38 -6.93 34.08
C THR A 128 -15.09 -7.26 34.82
N THR A 129 -15.05 -8.39 35.52
CA THR A 129 -13.84 -8.88 36.17
C THR A 129 -13.02 -9.68 35.18
N VAL A 130 -11.72 -9.38 35.09
CA VAL A 130 -10.75 -10.13 34.27
C VAL A 130 -9.81 -10.83 35.22
N THR A 131 -9.91 -12.16 35.31
CA THR A 131 -9.04 -12.99 36.14
C THR A 131 -7.86 -13.50 35.31
N VAL A 132 -6.65 -13.35 35.83
CA VAL A 132 -5.43 -13.87 35.20
C VAL A 132 -5.00 -15.14 35.93
N GLU A 133 -5.32 -16.30 35.34
CA GLU A 133 -4.81 -17.60 35.81
C GLU A 133 -3.47 -17.93 35.16
N ALA A 134 -2.55 -18.49 35.96
CA ALA A 134 -1.29 -19.03 35.47
C ALA A 134 -1.57 -20.28 34.61
N MET A 135 -1.35 -20.16 33.29
CA MET A 135 -1.36 -21.34 32.41
C MET A 135 -0.15 -22.22 32.75
N ASP A 136 -0.42 -23.40 33.31
CA ASP A 136 0.59 -24.40 33.64
C ASP A 136 1.12 -25.04 32.35
N LEU A 137 2.15 -24.44 31.75
CA LEU A 137 2.79 -24.89 30.50
C LEU A 137 3.54 -26.24 30.63
N GLY A 138 3.44 -26.92 31.78
CA GLY A 138 4.09 -28.21 32.07
C GLY A 138 3.19 -29.44 31.93
N LYS A 139 1.86 -29.30 31.77
CA LYS A 139 0.97 -30.44 31.53
C LYS A 139 0.54 -30.47 30.07
N GLU A 140 1.50 -30.88 29.27
CA GLU A 140 1.33 -31.43 27.93
C GLU A 140 0.31 -32.57 28.01
N GLU A 141 -0.99 -32.25 27.89
CA GLU A 141 -1.90 -33.15 27.22
C GLU A 141 -1.38 -33.19 25.78
N SER A 142 -0.61 -34.23 25.48
CA SER A 142 -0.01 -34.47 24.18
C SER A 142 -1.12 -34.68 23.14
N GLU A 143 -1.77 -33.58 22.72
CA GLU A 143 -2.41 -33.52 21.42
C GLU A 143 -1.27 -33.70 20.42
N ASP A 144 -1.14 -34.92 19.88
CA ASP A 144 -0.21 -35.30 18.81
C ASP A 144 0.03 -34.10 17.87
N GLU A 145 1.28 -33.67 17.64
CA GLU A 145 1.55 -32.46 16.84
C GLU A 145 0.86 -32.52 15.45
N GLY A 146 0.56 -33.74 14.98
CA GLY A 146 -0.29 -34.00 13.83
C GLY A 146 -1.72 -33.46 13.93
N VAL A 147 -2.42 -33.61 15.07
CA VAL A 147 -3.80 -33.10 15.24
C VAL A 147 -3.86 -31.58 15.39
N VAL A 148 -2.86 -30.95 16.01
CA VAL A 148 -2.77 -29.48 16.07
C VAL A 148 -2.47 -28.90 14.68
N ALA A 149 -1.53 -29.50 13.94
CA ALA A 149 -1.25 -29.11 12.57
C ALA A 149 -2.45 -29.35 11.62
N GLU A 150 -3.21 -30.44 11.81
CA GLU A 150 -4.43 -30.71 11.05
C GLU A 150 -5.54 -29.71 11.36
N ARG A 151 -5.75 -29.35 12.63
CA ARG A 151 -6.72 -28.32 13.06
C ARG A 151 -6.37 -26.95 12.46
N MET A 152 -5.09 -26.57 12.46
CA MET A 152 -4.63 -25.31 11.86
C MET A 152 -4.82 -25.30 10.34
N ARG A 153 -4.51 -26.39 9.64
CA ARG A 153 -4.77 -26.53 8.20
C ARG A 153 -6.26 -26.44 7.87
N LYS A 154 -7.10 -27.12 8.66
CA LYS A 154 -8.56 -27.10 8.50
C LYS A 154 -9.15 -25.71 8.76
N ARG A 155 -8.58 -24.95 9.70
CA ARG A 155 -8.96 -23.55 9.94
C ARG A 155 -8.56 -22.66 8.77
N GLU A 156 -7.33 -22.77 8.27
CA GLU A 156 -6.88 -22.03 7.10
C GLU A 156 -7.70 -22.36 5.84
N GLU A 157 -8.08 -23.62 5.65
CA GLU A 157 -8.94 -24.02 4.53
C GLU A 157 -10.33 -23.41 4.62
N ARG A 158 -10.92 -23.36 5.82
CA ARG A 158 -12.20 -22.67 6.07
C ARG A 158 -12.10 -21.18 5.82
N GLU A 159 -11.05 -20.52 6.30
CA GLU A 159 -10.83 -19.09 6.07
C GLU A 159 -10.63 -18.79 4.57
N LYS A 160 -9.87 -19.62 3.85
CA LYS A 160 -9.71 -19.52 2.38
C LYS A 160 -11.03 -19.77 1.63
N GLU A 161 -11.87 -20.68 2.12
CA GLU A 161 -13.19 -20.95 1.53
C GLU A 161 -14.16 -19.79 1.75
N GLU A 162 -14.17 -19.21 2.96
CA GLU A 162 -14.96 -18.03 3.31
C GLU A 162 -14.53 -16.80 2.49
N GLU A 163 -13.22 -16.59 2.32
CA GLU A 163 -12.69 -15.50 1.49
C GLU A 163 -13.11 -15.68 0.03
N ARG A 164 -13.06 -16.90 -0.50
CA ARG A 164 -13.53 -17.22 -1.86
C ARG A 164 -15.03 -17.01 -2.02
N LEU A 165 -15.82 -17.35 -1.01
CA LEU A 165 -17.27 -17.11 -0.99
C LEU A 165 -17.60 -15.62 -0.95
N MET A 166 -16.88 -14.84 -0.15
CA MET A 166 -16.98 -13.38 -0.09
C MET A 166 -16.61 -12.73 -1.42
N GLN A 167 -15.47 -13.09 -2.00
CA GLN A 167 -15.05 -12.60 -3.32
C GLN A 167 -16.07 -12.96 -4.42
N LYS A 168 -16.67 -14.16 -4.38
CA LYS A 168 -17.72 -14.58 -5.33
C LYS A 168 -19.02 -13.81 -5.14
N LYS A 169 -19.41 -13.49 -3.90
CA LYS A 169 -20.57 -12.65 -3.58
C LYS A 169 -20.34 -11.21 -4.07
N GLU A 170 -19.18 -10.63 -3.80
CA GLU A 170 -18.81 -9.30 -4.31
C GLU A 170 -18.77 -9.26 -5.84
N ALA A 171 -18.20 -10.27 -6.49
CA ALA A 171 -18.16 -10.36 -7.94
C ALA A 171 -19.56 -10.48 -8.56
N ARG A 172 -20.50 -11.14 -7.88
CA ARG A 172 -21.92 -11.22 -8.27
C ARG A 172 -22.68 -9.93 -8.02
N GLN A 173 -22.33 -9.15 -6.99
CA GLN A 173 -22.92 -7.83 -6.75
C GLN A 173 -22.41 -6.79 -7.75
N LYS A 174 -21.09 -6.77 -8.02
CA LYS A 174 -20.47 -5.88 -9.02
C LYS A 174 -20.91 -6.20 -10.45
N ASN A 175 -21.06 -7.49 -10.76
CA ASN A 175 -21.60 -7.95 -12.04
C ASN A 175 -23.01 -8.51 -11.81
N GLY A 176 -23.97 -7.60 -11.61
CA GLY A 176 -25.39 -7.95 -11.56
C GLY A 176 -25.82 -8.84 -12.76
N PRO A 177 -27.01 -9.46 -12.71
CA PRO A 177 -27.43 -10.43 -13.72
C PRO A 177 -27.21 -9.87 -15.13
N LYS A 178 -26.38 -10.58 -15.92
CA LYS A 178 -26.01 -10.15 -17.27
C LYS A 178 -27.27 -9.86 -18.07
N GLY A 179 -27.48 -8.59 -18.42
CA GLY A 179 -28.65 -8.17 -19.17
C GLY A 179 -28.82 -9.01 -20.42
N LYS A 180 -30.05 -9.47 -20.69
CA LYS A 180 -30.36 -10.26 -21.88
C LYS A 180 -29.80 -9.54 -23.12
N ARG A 181 -29.14 -10.30 -24.01
CA ARG A 181 -28.56 -9.76 -25.25
C ARG A 181 -29.65 -8.94 -25.96
N LYS A 182 -29.41 -7.66 -26.18
CA LYS A 182 -30.37 -6.79 -26.88
C LYS A 182 -30.61 -7.39 -28.26
N LYS A 183 -31.85 -7.81 -28.52
CA LYS A 183 -32.26 -8.19 -29.88
C LYS A 183 -32.01 -6.97 -30.75
N PHE A 184 -31.26 -7.12 -31.83
CA PHE A 184 -31.04 -6.04 -32.79
C PHE A 184 -32.41 -5.64 -33.33
N ARG A 185 -32.89 -4.50 -32.88
CA ARG A 185 -34.06 -3.81 -33.42
C ARG A 185 -33.57 -2.44 -33.81
N TYR A 186 -34.07 -1.92 -34.91
CA TYR A 186 -33.81 -0.53 -35.26
C TYR A 186 -34.31 0.34 -34.11
N LEU A 187 -33.40 1.16 -33.56
CA LEU A 187 -33.75 2.18 -32.59
C LEU A 187 -34.96 2.96 -33.11
N THR A 188 -35.94 3.16 -32.24
CA THR A 188 -37.10 3.99 -32.55
C THR A 188 -36.64 5.42 -32.90
N LYS A 189 -37.48 6.19 -33.61
CA LYS A 189 -37.11 7.56 -34.03
C LYS A 189 -36.73 8.46 -32.84
N SER A 190 -37.36 8.27 -31.68
CA SER A 190 -37.08 8.98 -30.43
C SER A 190 -35.71 8.62 -29.85
N GLU A 191 -35.41 7.33 -29.74
CA GLU A 191 -34.10 6.85 -29.23
C GLU A 191 -32.95 7.32 -30.14
N ARG A 192 -33.13 7.24 -31.47
CA ARG A 192 -32.14 7.74 -32.43
C ARG A 192 -31.90 9.25 -32.29
N ARG A 193 -32.93 10.03 -31.97
CA ARG A 193 -32.80 11.48 -31.70
C ARG A 193 -31.99 11.73 -30.42
N GLN A 194 -32.24 10.96 -29.35
CA GLN A 194 -31.50 11.08 -28.10
C GLN A 194 -30.02 10.71 -28.27
N ASP A 195 -29.72 9.63 -29.00
CA ASP A 195 -28.34 9.23 -29.28
C ASP A 195 -27.60 10.25 -30.14
N ARG A 196 -28.27 10.82 -31.15
CA ARG A 196 -27.71 11.94 -31.92
C ARG A 196 -27.43 13.16 -31.05
N ALA A 197 -28.33 13.49 -30.11
CA ALA A 197 -28.13 14.58 -29.16
C ALA A 197 -26.92 14.32 -28.24
N LYS A 198 -26.78 13.10 -27.69
CA LYS A 198 -25.63 12.69 -26.86
C LYS A 198 -24.31 12.80 -27.62
N VAL A 199 -24.26 12.32 -28.86
CA VAL A 199 -23.07 12.43 -29.71
C VAL A 199 -22.74 13.89 -30.01
N LYS A 200 -23.77 14.72 -30.30
CA LYS A 200 -23.57 16.17 -30.54
C LYS A 200 -23.02 16.88 -29.31
N MET A 201 -23.55 16.58 -28.12
CA MET A 201 -23.04 17.13 -26.85
C MET A 201 -21.62 16.68 -26.55
N GLY A 202 -21.29 15.40 -26.76
CA GLY A 202 -19.93 14.89 -26.57
C GLY A 202 -18.91 15.54 -27.52
N LYS A 203 -19.29 15.77 -28.78
CA LYS A 203 -18.46 16.50 -29.75
C LYS A 203 -18.30 17.98 -29.37
N ALA A 204 -19.36 18.62 -28.87
CA ALA A 204 -19.31 20.01 -28.42
C ALA A 204 -18.39 20.18 -27.21
N ARG A 205 -18.47 19.28 -26.21
CA ARG A 205 -17.56 19.27 -25.06
C ARG A 205 -16.09 19.13 -25.46
N ARG A 206 -15.77 18.12 -26.29
CA ARG A 206 -14.41 17.92 -26.81
C ARG A 206 -13.90 19.10 -27.64
N ARG A 207 -14.81 19.81 -28.32
CA ARG A 207 -14.47 21.04 -29.05
C ARG A 207 -14.16 22.19 -28.08
N GLY A 208 -15.00 22.37 -27.05
CA GLY A 208 -14.78 23.37 -26.01
C GLY A 208 -13.47 23.15 -25.25
N GLU A 209 -13.14 21.91 -24.88
CA GLU A 209 -11.85 21.55 -24.28
C GLU A 209 -10.67 21.96 -25.17
N ARG A 210 -10.73 21.62 -26.47
CA ARG A 210 -9.70 22.01 -27.46
C ARG A 210 -9.60 23.51 -27.69
N GLU A 211 -10.70 24.24 -27.59
CA GLU A 211 -10.72 25.70 -27.76
C GLU A 211 -10.20 26.41 -26.50
N GLY A 212 -10.55 25.93 -25.30
CA GLY A 212 -10.01 26.42 -24.03
C GLY A 212 -8.49 26.22 -23.89
N ASP A 213 -7.98 25.07 -24.34
CA ASP A 213 -6.53 24.80 -24.38
C ASP A 213 -5.78 25.77 -25.32
N LYS A 214 -6.43 26.21 -26.41
CA LYS A 214 -5.84 27.18 -27.35
C LYS A 214 -5.86 28.61 -26.82
N GLU A 215 -6.87 29.01 -26.04
CA GLU A 215 -6.88 30.31 -25.37
C GLU A 215 -5.85 30.41 -24.25
N GLY A 216 -5.64 29.31 -23.50
CA GLY A 216 -4.58 29.22 -22.48
C GLY A 216 -3.18 29.42 -23.07
N GLN A 217 -2.91 28.88 -24.27
CA GLN A 217 -1.63 29.10 -24.95
C GLN A 217 -1.47 30.50 -25.55
N ARG A 218 -2.56 31.18 -25.95
CA ARG A 218 -2.48 32.55 -26.51
C ARG A 218 -2.21 33.62 -25.46
N LYS A 219 -2.60 33.41 -24.19
CA LYS A 219 -2.33 34.36 -23.11
C LYS A 219 -0.91 34.27 -22.51
N GLY A 220 -0.18 33.18 -22.76
CA GLY A 220 1.21 33.01 -22.27
C GLY A 220 2.32 33.50 -23.22
N GLY A 221 1.98 34.01 -24.41
CA GLY A 221 2.94 34.23 -25.51
C GLY A 221 3.19 35.69 -25.93
N ARG A 222 3.12 36.67 -25.02
CA ARG A 222 3.34 38.09 -25.40
C ARG A 222 4.17 38.87 -24.37
N SER A 223 5.47 38.58 -24.31
CA SER A 223 6.48 39.47 -23.70
C SER A 223 7.82 39.46 -24.46
N GLY A 224 7.78 39.37 -25.80
CA GLY A 224 8.94 39.71 -26.64
C GLY A 224 9.00 41.22 -26.87
N LYS A 225 9.55 41.98 -25.91
CA LYS A 225 9.90 43.39 -26.08
C LYS A 225 10.87 43.53 -27.25
N GLY A 226 10.40 44.11 -28.34
CA GLY A 226 11.29 44.71 -29.33
C GLY A 226 12.05 45.87 -28.69
N ARG A 227 13.37 45.89 -28.84
CA ARG A 227 14.15 47.13 -28.71
C ARG A 227 15.16 47.15 -29.85
N LYS A 228 14.91 48.11 -30.75
CA LYS A 228 15.70 48.52 -31.91
C LYS A 228 16.95 49.30 -31.45
N LYS A 229 17.96 49.22 -32.32
CA LYS A 229 19.16 50.06 -32.47
C LYS A 229 20.22 49.93 -31.38
#